data_AF-D9THC3-F1
#
_entry.id   AF-D9THC3-F1
#
_cell.length_a   1.000
_cell.length_b   1.000
_cell.length_c   1.000
_cell.angle_alpha   90.00
_cell.angle_beta   90.00
_cell.angle_gamma   90.00
#
_symmetry.space_group_name_H-M   'P 1'
#
loop_
_entity.id
_entity.type
_entity.pdbx_description
1 polymer ?
#
loop_
_entity_poly.entity_id
_entity_poly.type
_entity_poly.pdbx_seq_one_letter_code
_entity_poly.pdbx_strand_id
1 'polypeptide(L)'
;MLNSLLKIKIYQPFANFRKPFSYGIVDSYPLPPPSTVKGWLHNILGAKNGEYYEMAVSVCGRFNSISYDIQRIVKFDRLRKEDTIAPVVNEVSARVQNSIIYVTNLVDVQLCIHVNAERNVLEKIYKNIFDSYWGLGRKEDLMRIDEIKFFEPRKVEYRKYIKKRPPEIGMYLKSSTAETLMIDGIRFRLNNRYEKTKDGLRIFTDKKDVVFVETLVQLNPMAIIEKEVFVDDEDIIIDLIGDEMYEN
;
A
#
# COMPACT_ATOMS: atom_id res chain seq x y z
N MET A 1 20.82 12.56 9.74
CA MET A 1 21.00 11.10 9.69
C MET A 1 19.61 10.50 9.76
N LEU A 2 19.26 9.57 8.87
CA LEU A 2 18.02 8.83 9.05
C LEU A 2 18.11 8.08 10.39
N ASN A 3 17.09 8.26 11.23
CA ASN A 3 16.96 7.55 12.48
C ASN A 3 16.74 6.06 12.22
N SER A 4 16.80 5.24 13.28
CA SER A 4 16.40 3.84 13.20
C SER A 4 14.98 3.72 12.66
N LEU A 5 14.83 2.97 11.56
CA LEU A 5 13.56 2.68 10.91
C LEU A 5 13.01 1.34 11.38
N LEU A 6 11.71 1.13 11.16
CA LEU A 6 11.06 -0.15 11.38
C LEU A 6 10.87 -0.87 10.03
N LYS A 7 11.42 -2.07 9.90
CA LYS A 7 11.21 -2.97 8.75
C LYS A 7 10.18 -4.03 9.11
N ILE A 8 9.23 -4.28 8.21
CA ILE A 8 8.17 -5.26 8.37
C ILE A 8 8.06 -6.09 7.08
N LYS A 9 8.23 -7.41 7.18
CA LYS A 9 8.03 -8.35 6.08
C LYS A 9 6.71 -9.08 6.24
N ILE A 10 5.94 -9.11 5.16
CA ILE A 10 4.56 -9.59 5.16
C ILE A 10 4.38 -10.59 4.03
N TYR A 11 3.64 -11.66 4.30
CA TYR A 11 3.13 -12.59 3.31
C TYR A 11 1.60 -12.63 3.33
N GLN A 12 0.97 -12.60 2.15
CA GLN A 12 -0.46 -12.82 1.97
C GLN A 12 -0.68 -13.82 0.82
N PRO A 13 -1.46 -14.90 1.02
CA PRO A 13 -1.80 -15.82 -0.06
C PRO A 13 -2.57 -15.12 -1.19
N PHE A 14 -3.47 -14.21 -0.81
CA PHE A 14 -4.23 -13.36 -1.70
C PHE A 14 -4.25 -11.92 -1.17
N ALA A 15 -4.19 -10.94 -2.05
CA ALA A 15 -4.46 -9.56 -1.69
C ALA A 15 -5.12 -8.79 -2.83
N ASN A 16 -5.96 -7.82 -2.49
CA ASN A 16 -6.42 -6.79 -3.41
C ASN A 16 -6.20 -5.41 -2.79
N PHE A 17 -5.38 -4.61 -3.46
CA PHE A 17 -5.12 -3.22 -3.15
C PHE A 17 -6.00 -2.34 -4.04
N ARG A 18 -7.28 -2.31 -3.72
CA ARG A 18 -8.33 -1.77 -4.60
C ARG A 18 -8.00 -0.41 -5.21
N LYS A 19 -8.05 -0.32 -6.54
CA LYS A 19 -8.08 0.96 -7.25
C LYS A 19 -9.45 1.62 -7.07
N PRO A 20 -9.52 2.90 -6.70
CA PRO A 20 -10.80 3.60 -6.63
C PRO A 20 -11.42 3.73 -8.02
N PHE A 21 -12.75 3.78 -8.09
CA PHE A 21 -13.52 3.99 -9.33
C PHE A 21 -13.34 2.93 -10.43
N SER A 22 -12.96 1.70 -10.10
CA SER A 22 -13.02 0.58 -11.04
C SER A 22 -14.48 0.10 -11.18
N TYR A 23 -15.09 0.33 -12.35
CA TYR A 23 -16.47 -0.07 -12.65
C TYR A 23 -16.50 -1.43 -13.36
N GLY A 24 -17.41 -2.32 -12.96
CA GLY A 24 -17.56 -3.67 -13.53
C GLY A 24 -16.47 -4.68 -13.10
N ILE A 25 -15.27 -4.19 -12.79
CA ILE A 25 -14.15 -4.95 -12.24
C ILE A 25 -13.66 -4.24 -10.98
N VAL A 26 -13.36 -4.99 -9.92
CA VAL A 26 -12.64 -4.52 -8.74
C VAL A 26 -11.16 -4.76 -8.97
N ASP A 27 -10.48 -3.75 -9.52
CA ASP A 27 -9.07 -3.88 -9.90
C ASP A 27 -8.12 -3.55 -8.72
N SER A 28 -6.87 -4.00 -8.82
CA SER A 28 -5.85 -3.84 -7.78
C SER A 28 -4.65 -3.04 -8.28
N TYR A 29 -4.06 -2.22 -7.40
CA TYR A 29 -2.68 -1.76 -7.54
C TYR A 29 -1.72 -2.95 -7.38
N PRO A 30 -0.50 -2.90 -7.96
CA PRO A 30 0.49 -3.98 -7.85
C PRO A 30 1.08 -4.12 -6.44
N LEU A 31 1.10 -3.02 -5.68
CA LEU A 31 1.53 -2.95 -4.28
C LEU A 31 0.54 -2.07 -3.48
N PRO A 32 0.44 -2.20 -2.14
CA PRO A 32 -0.50 -1.41 -1.36
C PRO A 32 -0.13 0.08 -1.42
N PRO A 33 -1.09 0.99 -1.66
CA PRO A 33 -0.81 2.42 -1.62
C PRO A 33 -0.42 2.86 -0.19
N PRO A 34 0.33 3.96 -0.02
CA PRO A 34 0.74 4.46 1.29
C PRO A 34 -0.43 4.62 2.26
N SER A 35 -1.58 5.12 1.81
CA SER A 35 -2.80 5.21 2.63
C SER A 35 -3.30 3.87 3.19
N THR A 36 -3.18 2.77 2.44
CA THR A 36 -3.56 1.44 2.90
C THR A 36 -2.61 0.94 3.98
N VAL A 37 -1.29 1.11 3.77
CA VAL A 37 -0.28 0.75 4.76
C VAL A 37 -0.43 1.59 6.03
N LYS A 38 -0.51 2.92 5.89
CA LYS A 38 -0.70 3.85 7.00
C LYS A 38 -2.00 3.55 7.74
N GLY A 39 -3.09 3.28 7.04
CA GLY A 39 -4.37 2.90 7.65
C GLY A 39 -4.28 1.62 8.48
N TRP A 40 -3.52 0.63 8.00
CA TRP A 40 -3.22 -0.59 8.76
C TRP A 40 -2.36 -0.31 10.00
N LEU A 41 -1.30 0.49 9.87
CA LEU A 41 -0.46 0.90 11.01
C LEU A 41 -1.24 1.69 12.07
N HIS A 42 -2.17 2.56 11.66
CA HIS A 42 -3.06 3.28 12.57
C HIS A 42 -4.01 2.33 13.33
N ASN A 43 -4.44 1.24 12.69
CA ASN A 43 -5.24 0.21 13.36
C ASN A 43 -4.42 -0.49 14.46
N ILE A 44 -3.16 -0.85 14.17
CA ILE A 44 -2.22 -1.41 15.16
C ILE A 44 -2.00 -0.46 16.34
N LEU A 45 -1.90 0.84 16.05
CA LEU A 45 -1.77 1.88 17.07
C LEU A 45 -3.05 2.10 17.90
N GLY A 46 -4.17 1.48 17.52
CA GLY A 46 -5.47 1.69 18.16
C GLY A 46 -6.01 3.11 17.96
N ALA A 47 -5.64 3.77 16.86
CA ALA A 47 -5.98 5.16 16.60
C ALA A 47 -7.50 5.37 16.60
N LYS A 48 -7.97 6.32 17.41
CA LYS A 48 -9.39 6.66 17.53
C LYS A 48 -9.84 7.57 16.39
N ASN A 49 -11.14 7.82 16.29
CA ASN A 49 -11.69 8.69 15.27
C ASN A 49 -11.11 10.11 15.38
N GLY A 50 -10.41 10.57 14.34
CA GLY A 50 -9.77 11.89 14.29
C GLY A 50 -8.31 11.89 14.78
N GLU A 51 -7.83 10.79 15.34
CA GLU A 51 -6.42 10.62 15.72
C GLU A 51 -5.58 10.22 14.50
N TYR A 52 -4.47 10.91 14.31
CA TYR A 52 -3.58 10.71 13.18
C TYR A 52 -2.14 10.74 13.66
N TYR A 53 -1.38 9.71 13.28
CA TYR A 53 0.03 9.56 13.54
C TYR A 53 0.78 9.83 12.24
N GLU A 54 1.54 10.91 12.22
CA GLU A 54 2.36 11.27 11.06
C GLU A 54 3.47 10.24 10.85
N MET A 55 3.60 9.78 9.61
CA MET A 55 4.56 8.76 9.21
C MET A 55 4.78 8.75 7.70
N ALA A 56 5.93 8.25 7.28
CA ALA A 56 6.22 7.90 5.90
C ALA A 56 6.58 6.42 5.78
N VAL A 57 6.24 5.84 4.64
CA VAL A 57 6.48 4.42 4.38
C VAL A 57 7.16 4.23 3.04
N SER A 58 8.10 3.30 2.98
CA SER A 58 8.60 2.74 1.72
C SER A 58 7.94 1.39 1.52
N VAL A 59 7.43 1.15 0.31
CA VAL A 59 6.64 -0.05 0.00
C VAL A 59 7.32 -0.80 -1.13
N CYS A 60 7.88 -1.95 -0.79
CA CYS A 60 8.46 -2.90 -1.73
C CYS A 60 7.68 -4.21 -1.68
N GLY A 61 7.71 -4.97 -2.76
CA GLY A 61 7.10 -6.28 -2.78
C GLY A 61 7.08 -6.94 -4.15
N ARG A 62 6.52 -8.14 -4.19
CA ARG A 62 6.25 -8.91 -5.40
C ARG A 62 5.06 -9.82 -5.17
N PHE A 63 4.45 -10.26 -6.26
CA PHE A 63 3.42 -11.29 -6.26
C PHE A 63 3.73 -12.28 -7.39
N ASN A 64 3.26 -13.52 -7.28
CA ASN A 64 3.58 -14.57 -8.24
C ASN A 64 2.67 -14.51 -9.47
N SER A 65 1.37 -14.25 -9.27
CA SER A 65 0.39 -14.22 -10.36
C SER A 65 -0.83 -13.39 -10.02
N ILE A 66 -1.71 -13.24 -11.00
CA ILE A 66 -3.00 -12.55 -10.87
C ILE A 66 -4.10 -13.56 -11.14
N SER A 67 -5.09 -13.63 -10.25
CA SER A 67 -6.31 -14.40 -10.44
C SER A 67 -7.52 -13.47 -10.49
N TYR A 68 -8.52 -13.81 -11.32
CA TYR A 68 -9.78 -13.07 -11.39
C TYR A 68 -10.87 -13.88 -10.73
N ASP A 69 -11.30 -13.45 -9.54
CA ASP A 69 -12.37 -14.08 -8.80
C ASP A 69 -13.73 -13.53 -9.24
N ILE A 70 -14.65 -14.43 -9.60
CA ILE A 70 -15.98 -14.07 -10.08
C ILE A 70 -16.92 -14.13 -8.88
N GLN A 71 -17.35 -12.96 -8.41
CA GLN A 71 -18.22 -12.85 -7.25
C GLN A 71 -19.63 -12.42 -7.64
N ARG A 72 -20.61 -13.11 -7.08
CA ARG A 72 -22.02 -12.70 -7.15
C ARG A 72 -22.32 -11.78 -5.98
N ILE A 73 -22.66 -10.53 -6.27
CA ILE A 73 -23.16 -9.58 -5.27
C ILE A 73 -24.68 -9.61 -5.28
N VAL A 74 -25.25 -9.82 -4.10
CA VAL A 74 -26.67 -9.65 -3.81
C VAL A 74 -26.81 -8.40 -2.94
N LYS A 75 -27.35 -7.32 -3.53
CA LYS A 75 -27.55 -6.05 -2.83
C LYS A 75 -29.00 -5.89 -2.43
N PHE A 76 -29.23 -5.60 -1.15
CA PHE A 76 -30.52 -5.19 -0.61
C PHE A 76 -30.57 -3.67 -0.58
N ASP A 77 -31.25 -3.05 -1.54
CA ASP A 77 -31.41 -1.60 -1.62
C ASP A 77 -32.75 -1.15 -1.06
N ARG A 78 -32.82 0.10 -0.59
CA ARG A 78 -34.05 0.68 -0.04
C ARG A 78 -35.10 0.83 -1.14
N LEU A 79 -36.36 0.66 -0.78
CA LEU A 79 -37.49 0.93 -1.67
C LEU A 79 -37.51 2.41 -2.05
N ARG A 80 -37.31 2.71 -3.34
CA ARG A 80 -37.47 4.05 -3.92
C ARG A 80 -38.66 4.05 -4.87
N LYS A 81 -39.30 5.21 -5.06
CA LYS A 81 -40.45 5.39 -5.99
C LYS A 81 -40.10 5.24 -7.48
N GLU A 82 -38.93 4.70 -7.80
CA GLU A 82 -38.48 4.49 -9.17
C GLU A 82 -39.12 3.22 -9.74
N ASP A 83 -39.56 3.30 -11.00
CA ASP A 83 -40.04 2.15 -11.77
C ASP A 83 -38.85 1.24 -12.12
N THR A 84 -38.73 0.11 -11.44
CA THR A 84 -37.71 -0.90 -11.73
C THR A 84 -38.31 -2.29 -11.65
N ILE A 85 -37.77 -3.20 -12.45
CA ILE A 85 -38.19 -4.60 -12.57
C ILE A 85 -37.55 -5.47 -11.46
N ALA A 86 -36.72 -4.87 -10.58
CA ALA A 86 -36.02 -5.63 -9.56
C ALA A 86 -37.00 -6.22 -8.51
N PRO A 87 -36.87 -7.51 -8.14
CA PRO A 87 -37.76 -8.14 -7.18
C PRO A 87 -37.68 -7.46 -5.81
N VAL A 88 -38.83 -7.36 -5.15
CA VAL A 88 -38.96 -6.84 -3.79
C VAL A 88 -39.11 -8.02 -2.83
N VAL A 89 -38.31 -8.02 -1.77
CA VAL A 89 -38.46 -8.96 -0.65
C VAL A 89 -39.19 -8.22 0.46
N ASN A 90 -40.44 -8.60 0.70
CA ASN A 90 -41.35 -7.87 1.58
C ASN A 90 -40.89 -7.92 3.06
N GLU A 91 -40.31 -9.05 3.48
CA GLU A 91 -39.86 -9.31 4.85
C GLU A 91 -38.80 -8.31 5.33
N VAL A 92 -37.93 -7.87 4.41
CA VAL A 92 -36.87 -6.89 4.69
C VAL A 92 -37.15 -5.52 4.06
N SER A 93 -38.32 -5.36 3.44
CA SER A 93 -38.74 -4.12 2.75
C SER A 93 -37.63 -3.54 1.86
N ALA A 94 -36.99 -4.43 1.09
CA ALA A 94 -35.84 -4.08 0.26
C ALA A 94 -35.96 -4.67 -1.15
N ARG A 95 -35.40 -3.95 -2.12
CA ARG A 95 -35.20 -4.44 -3.49
C ARG A 95 -33.94 -5.28 -3.54
N VAL A 96 -34.03 -6.44 -4.17
CA VAL A 96 -32.88 -7.32 -4.38
C VAL A 96 -32.34 -7.10 -5.78
N GLN A 97 -31.10 -6.62 -5.84
CA GLN A 97 -30.34 -6.50 -7.08
C GLN A 97 -29.23 -7.55 -7.08
N ASN A 98 -29.11 -8.26 -8.19
CA ASN A 98 -28.07 -9.26 -8.42
C ASN A 98 -27.12 -8.75 -9.49
N SER A 99 -25.83 -8.75 -9.19
CA SER A 99 -24.78 -8.41 -10.16
C SER A 99 -23.63 -9.39 -10.03
N ILE A 100 -22.93 -9.60 -11.16
CA ILE A 100 -21.65 -10.30 -11.18
C ILE A 100 -20.56 -9.24 -11.23
N ILE A 101 -19.53 -9.40 -10.41
CA ILE A 101 -18.32 -8.59 -10.46
C ILE A 101 -17.11 -9.49 -10.59
N TYR A 102 -16.07 -8.98 -11.26
CA TYR A 102 -14.76 -9.62 -11.32
C TYR A 102 -13.85 -8.91 -10.33
N VAL A 103 -13.16 -9.65 -9.48
CA VAL A 103 -12.22 -9.12 -8.48
C VAL A 103 -10.82 -9.59 -8.82
N THR A 104 -9.91 -8.65 -9.07
CA THR A 104 -8.50 -8.95 -9.30
C THR A 104 -7.82 -9.32 -7.98
N ASN A 105 -7.31 -10.53 -7.83
CA ASN A 105 -6.55 -10.95 -6.66
C ASN A 105 -5.09 -11.19 -7.05
N LEU A 106 -4.18 -10.49 -6.37
CA LEU A 106 -2.76 -10.81 -6.41
C LEU A 106 -2.52 -12.08 -5.60
N VAL A 107 -1.77 -13.03 -6.15
CA VAL A 107 -1.51 -14.36 -5.54
C VAL A 107 -0.07 -14.44 -5.07
N ASP A 108 0.15 -15.03 -3.89
CA ASP A 108 1.46 -15.18 -3.23
C ASP A 108 2.20 -13.84 -3.10
N VAL A 109 1.58 -12.91 -2.40
CA VAL A 109 2.10 -11.56 -2.21
C VAL A 109 3.12 -11.55 -1.08
N GLN A 110 4.32 -11.04 -1.39
CA GLN A 110 5.40 -10.78 -0.44
C GLN A 110 5.65 -9.28 -0.41
N LEU A 111 5.58 -8.66 0.76
CA LEU A 111 5.84 -7.24 0.94
C LEU A 111 7.00 -7.02 1.91
N CYS A 112 7.78 -5.98 1.66
CA CYS A 112 8.74 -5.41 2.59
C CYS A 112 8.40 -3.93 2.76
N ILE A 113 8.01 -3.56 3.97
CA ILE A 113 7.58 -2.20 4.32
C ILE A 113 8.60 -1.62 5.28
N HIS A 114 9.12 -0.44 4.97
CA HIS A 114 9.93 0.35 5.89
C HIS A 114 9.08 1.53 6.40
N VAL A 115 9.10 1.79 7.69
CA VAL A 115 8.29 2.83 8.34
C VAL A 115 9.20 3.81 9.06
N ASN A 116 8.98 5.09 8.81
CA ASN A 116 9.58 6.21 9.53
C ASN A 116 8.49 7.03 10.22
N ALA A 117 8.67 7.27 11.52
CA ALA A 117 7.76 8.03 12.38
C ALA A 117 8.51 8.46 13.64
N GLU A 118 7.83 9.17 14.55
CA GLU A 118 8.35 9.42 15.89
C GLU A 118 8.70 8.10 16.61
N ARG A 119 9.79 8.10 17.39
CA ARG A 119 10.34 6.89 18.02
C ARG A 119 9.32 6.11 18.85
N ASN A 120 8.53 6.81 19.66
CA ASN A 120 7.45 6.25 20.47
C ASN A 120 6.34 5.58 19.61
N VAL A 121 6.05 6.09 18.41
CA VAL A 121 5.08 5.53 17.47
C VAL A 121 5.62 4.22 16.91
N LEU A 122 6.89 4.21 16.47
CA LEU A 122 7.53 2.98 15.98
C LEU A 122 7.59 1.89 17.05
N GLU A 123 7.91 2.25 18.30
CA GLU A 123 7.92 1.31 19.44
C GLU A 123 6.53 0.74 19.71
N LYS A 124 5.49 1.57 19.67
CA LYS A 124 4.09 1.12 19.81
C LYS A 124 3.68 0.17 18.68
N ILE A 125 4.04 0.48 17.44
CA ILE A 125 3.80 -0.42 16.29
C ILE A 125 4.50 -1.75 16.56
N TYR A 126 5.80 -1.73 16.89
CA TYR A 126 6.58 -2.94 17.15
C TYR A 126 5.95 -3.83 18.23
N LYS A 127 5.50 -3.22 19.32
CA LYS A 127 4.90 -3.94 20.44
C LYS A 127 3.52 -4.53 20.12
N ASN A 128 2.67 -3.76 19.45
CA ASN A 128 1.26 -4.11 19.28
C ASN A 128 0.96 -4.86 17.97
N ILE A 129 1.93 -5.02 17.07
CA ILE A 129 1.68 -5.58 15.75
C ILE A 129 1.07 -6.99 15.81
N PHE A 130 1.43 -7.76 16.84
CA PHE A 130 0.94 -9.11 17.09
C PHE A 130 -0.43 -9.20 17.77
N ASP A 131 -0.94 -8.07 18.27
CA ASP A 131 -2.22 -7.99 18.98
C ASP A 131 -3.35 -7.47 18.08
N SER A 132 -3.06 -7.13 16.81
CA SER A 132 -4.01 -6.50 15.89
C SER A 132 -4.53 -7.45 14.81
N TYR A 133 -5.44 -6.92 13.97
CA TYR A 133 -6.04 -7.64 12.87
C TYR A 133 -5.07 -7.87 11.70
N TRP A 134 -5.11 -9.07 11.13
CA TRP A 134 -4.17 -9.57 10.15
C TRP A 134 -4.67 -9.48 8.71
N GLY A 135 -4.96 -8.28 8.22
CA GLY A 135 -5.31 -8.07 6.81
C GLY A 135 -4.88 -6.70 6.30
N LEU A 136 -4.22 -6.68 5.13
CA LEU A 136 -3.79 -5.48 4.44
C LEU A 136 -4.50 -5.40 3.08
N GLY A 137 -5.25 -4.32 2.85
CA GLY A 137 -6.14 -4.20 1.69
C GLY A 137 -7.58 -4.61 2.06
N ARG A 138 -7.99 -5.82 1.68
CA ARG A 138 -9.32 -6.34 2.04
C ARG A 138 -9.30 -6.97 3.42
N LYS A 139 -10.46 -7.03 4.06
CA LYS A 139 -10.54 -7.59 5.42
C LYS A 139 -10.41 -9.10 5.37
N GLU A 140 -11.04 -9.77 4.42
CA GLU A 140 -11.04 -11.22 4.28
C GLU A 140 -9.68 -11.84 3.95
N ASP A 141 -8.73 -11.04 3.44
CA ASP A 141 -7.40 -11.51 3.03
C ASP A 141 -6.47 -11.63 4.25
N LEU A 142 -6.15 -12.86 4.65
CA LEU A 142 -5.26 -13.14 5.77
C LEU A 142 -3.81 -12.72 5.48
N MET A 143 -3.15 -12.22 6.51
CA MET A 143 -1.79 -11.74 6.48
C MET A 143 -0.93 -12.45 7.52
N ARG A 144 0.28 -12.84 7.14
CA ARG A 144 1.31 -13.36 8.03
C ARG A 144 2.46 -12.36 8.09
N ILE A 145 2.93 -12.05 9.29
CA ILE A 145 4.17 -11.30 9.47
C ILE A 145 5.33 -12.29 9.54
N ASP A 146 6.24 -12.15 8.58
CA ASP A 146 7.45 -12.98 8.50
C ASP A 146 8.60 -12.36 9.32
N GLU A 147 8.68 -11.04 9.39
CA GLU A 147 9.73 -10.33 10.16
C GLU A 147 9.24 -8.95 10.61
N ILE A 148 9.66 -8.54 11.79
CA ILE A 148 9.63 -7.15 12.22
C ILE A 148 10.90 -6.80 12.99
N LYS A 149 11.60 -5.73 12.59
CA LYS A 149 12.83 -5.30 13.28
C LYS A 149 13.12 -3.82 13.11
N PHE A 150 13.81 -3.28 14.11
CA PHE A 150 14.49 -1.99 13.98
C PHE A 150 15.80 -2.18 13.21
N PHE A 151 16.12 -1.25 12.33
CA PHE A 151 17.38 -1.25 11.60
C PHE A 151 17.83 0.18 11.30
N GLU A 152 19.10 0.34 10.93
CA GLU A 152 19.66 1.61 10.49
C GLU A 152 19.90 1.55 8.98
N PRO A 153 19.33 2.47 8.19
CA PRO A 153 19.57 2.54 6.76
C PRO A 153 21.03 2.79 6.43
N ARG A 154 21.57 2.01 5.49
CA ARG A 154 22.93 2.24 4.98
C ARG A 154 22.86 3.17 3.78
N LYS A 155 23.76 4.15 3.76
CA LYS A 155 23.93 5.05 2.63
C LYS A 155 24.90 4.42 1.64
N VAL A 156 24.48 4.25 0.39
CA VAL A 156 25.30 3.66 -0.67
C VAL A 156 25.26 4.50 -1.94
N GLU A 157 26.38 4.55 -2.65
CA GLU A 157 26.43 5.19 -3.97
C GLU A 157 25.61 4.36 -4.97
N TYR A 158 24.63 5.00 -5.62
CA TYR A 158 23.67 4.36 -6.53
C TYR A 158 24.37 3.58 -7.65
N ARG A 159 25.46 4.12 -8.20
CA ARG A 159 26.24 3.46 -9.24
C ARG A 159 26.90 2.16 -8.75
N LYS A 160 27.38 2.13 -7.51
CA LYS A 160 27.94 0.91 -6.89
C LYS A 160 26.84 -0.08 -6.56
N TYR A 161 25.67 0.42 -6.18
CA TYR A 161 24.49 -0.39 -5.86
C TYR A 161 24.02 -1.21 -7.08
N ILE A 162 23.76 -0.56 -8.23
CA ILE A 162 23.29 -1.27 -9.43
C ILE A 162 24.28 -2.34 -9.89
N LYS A 163 25.59 -2.08 -9.76
CA LYS A 163 26.64 -3.04 -10.14
C LYS A 163 26.62 -4.34 -9.31
N LYS A 164 26.03 -4.33 -8.11
CA LYS A 164 25.97 -5.50 -7.22
C LYS A 164 24.80 -6.45 -7.50
N ARG A 165 24.01 -6.20 -8.54
CA ARG A 165 22.72 -6.87 -8.83
C ARG A 165 21.71 -6.64 -7.70
N PRO A 166 20.81 -5.67 -7.87
CA PRO A 166 19.73 -5.40 -6.91
C PRO A 166 18.82 -6.61 -6.67
N PRO A 167 18.11 -6.68 -5.54
CA PRO A 167 17.14 -7.73 -5.28
C PRO A 167 15.98 -7.69 -6.28
N GLU A 168 15.46 -8.86 -6.64
CA GLU A 168 14.32 -9.01 -7.57
C GLU A 168 13.00 -8.75 -6.85
N ILE A 169 12.77 -7.48 -6.52
CA ILE A 169 11.59 -6.98 -5.82
C ILE A 169 11.13 -5.67 -6.47
N GLY A 170 9.81 -5.49 -6.59
CA GLY A 170 9.22 -4.24 -7.08
C GLY A 170 9.07 -3.22 -5.97
N MET A 171 8.91 -1.95 -6.32
CA MET A 171 8.69 -0.88 -5.34
C MET A 171 7.94 0.33 -5.91
N TYR A 172 7.41 1.15 -5.01
CA TYR A 172 7.04 2.52 -5.32
C TYR A 172 8.17 3.49 -5.01
N LEU A 173 8.57 4.27 -6.00
CA LEU A 173 9.49 5.40 -5.88
C LEU A 173 8.72 6.71 -5.95
N LYS A 174 9.08 7.72 -5.16
CA LYS A 174 8.61 9.10 -5.38
C LYS A 174 8.95 9.52 -6.81
N SER A 175 8.06 10.26 -7.48
CA SER A 175 8.33 10.74 -8.84
C SER A 175 9.62 11.55 -8.92
N SER A 176 9.92 12.36 -7.90
CA SER A 176 11.18 13.11 -7.81
C SER A 176 12.41 12.22 -7.67
N THR A 177 12.32 11.15 -6.89
CA THR A 177 13.40 10.14 -6.77
C THR A 177 13.61 9.42 -8.10
N ALA A 178 12.53 8.97 -8.74
CA ALA A 178 12.60 8.30 -10.04
C ALA A 178 13.18 9.21 -11.13
N GLU A 179 12.77 10.49 -11.18
CA GLU A 179 13.31 11.48 -12.11
C GLU A 179 14.80 11.76 -11.85
N THR A 180 15.20 11.90 -10.58
CA THR A 180 16.60 12.10 -10.18
C THR A 180 17.48 10.93 -10.58
N LEU A 181 16.95 9.71 -10.49
CA LEU A 181 17.65 8.47 -10.79
C LEU A 181 17.47 8.01 -12.26
N MET A 182 16.72 8.78 -13.07
CA MET A 182 16.35 8.45 -14.45
C MET A 182 15.74 7.04 -14.59
N ILE A 183 14.79 6.72 -13.71
CA ILE A 183 14.09 5.44 -13.65
C ILE A 183 12.75 5.56 -14.37
N ASP A 184 12.55 4.71 -15.38
CA ASP A 184 11.28 4.55 -16.05
C ASP A 184 10.41 3.49 -15.36
N GLY A 185 9.11 3.70 -15.36
CA GLY A 185 8.14 2.78 -14.75
C GLY A 185 6.71 3.26 -14.90
N ILE A 186 5.77 2.58 -14.24
CA ILE A 186 4.34 2.91 -14.31
C ILE A 186 4.05 4.04 -13.32
N ARG A 187 3.60 5.19 -13.82
CA ARG A 187 3.24 6.33 -12.96
C ARG A 187 1.87 6.12 -12.32
N PHE A 188 1.80 6.30 -11.00
CA PHE A 188 0.57 6.30 -10.24
C PHE A 188 0.43 7.57 -9.41
N ARG A 189 -0.81 8.03 -9.25
CA ARG A 189 -1.19 9.02 -8.25
C ARG A 189 -1.88 8.29 -7.10
N LEU A 190 -1.13 7.97 -6.05
CA LEU A 190 -1.62 7.16 -4.94
C LEU A 190 -2.22 8.02 -3.83
N ASN A 191 -3.30 7.52 -3.24
CA ASN A 191 -3.89 8.13 -2.05
C ASN A 191 -2.92 8.04 -0.86
N ASN A 192 -2.67 9.16 -0.18
CA ASN A 192 -1.80 9.23 1.01
C ASN A 192 -2.59 9.48 2.30
N ARG A 193 -3.36 10.57 2.33
CA ARG A 193 -4.17 10.96 3.49
C ARG A 193 -5.56 11.38 3.04
N TYR A 194 -6.55 11.15 3.91
CA TYR A 194 -7.92 11.59 3.69
C TYR A 194 -8.35 12.54 4.80
N GLU A 195 -9.27 13.42 4.44
CA GLU A 195 -10.06 14.22 5.36
C GLU A 195 -11.46 13.63 5.47
N LYS A 196 -12.06 13.72 6.66
CA LYS A 196 -13.46 13.33 6.86
C LYS A 196 -14.36 14.54 6.71
N THR A 197 -15.40 14.41 5.89
CA THR A 197 -16.48 15.40 5.85
C THR A 197 -17.35 15.31 7.09
N LYS A 198 -18.21 16.32 7.29
CA LYS A 198 -19.22 16.33 8.37
C LYS A 198 -20.15 15.10 8.31
N ASP A 199 -20.39 14.56 7.12
CA ASP A 199 -21.23 13.39 6.86
C ASP A 199 -20.47 12.05 7.00
N GLY A 200 -19.21 12.08 7.42
CA GLY A 200 -18.38 10.89 7.64
C GLY A 200 -17.76 10.29 6.37
N LEU A 201 -17.88 10.96 5.22
CA LEU A 201 -17.24 10.53 3.98
C LEU A 201 -15.74 10.83 4.01
N ARG A 202 -14.95 9.95 3.41
CA ARG A 202 -13.49 10.13 3.28
C ARG A 202 -13.19 10.75 1.93
N ILE A 203 -12.50 11.88 1.93
CA ILE A 203 -12.03 12.56 0.72
C ILE A 203 -10.50 12.58 0.75
N PHE A 204 -9.88 11.96 -0.26
CA PHE A 204 -8.43 11.96 -0.42
C PHE A 204 -8.00 13.22 -1.18
N THR A 205 -7.68 14.27 -0.43
CA THR A 205 -7.12 15.53 -0.92
C THR A 205 -5.62 15.41 -1.13
N ASP A 206 -4.93 14.72 -0.22
CA ASP A 206 -3.49 14.48 -0.27
C ASP A 206 -3.18 13.15 -0.99
N LYS A 207 -2.50 13.30 -2.13
CA LYS A 207 -2.07 12.21 -3.01
C LYS A 207 -0.59 12.39 -3.34
N LYS A 208 0.11 11.27 -3.52
CA LYS A 208 1.52 11.23 -3.85
C LYS A 208 1.71 10.65 -5.24
N ASP A 209 2.46 11.37 -6.07
CA ASP A 209 2.83 10.92 -7.41
C ASP A 209 4.07 10.03 -7.30
N VAL A 210 3.93 8.78 -7.73
CA VAL A 210 4.97 7.74 -7.62
C VAL A 210 5.19 7.05 -8.97
N VAL A 211 6.36 6.42 -9.10
CA VAL A 211 6.71 5.50 -10.17
C VAL A 211 6.80 4.10 -9.57
N PHE A 212 6.03 3.17 -10.12
CA PHE A 212 6.13 1.76 -9.83
C PHE A 212 7.13 1.09 -10.77
N VAL A 213 8.07 0.36 -10.20
CA VAL A 213 8.95 -0.56 -10.91
C VAL A 213 8.65 -1.98 -10.46
N GLU A 214 8.59 -2.91 -11.41
CA GLU A 214 8.29 -4.31 -11.13
C GLU A 214 9.47 -5.03 -10.47
N THR A 215 10.69 -4.63 -10.81
CA THR A 215 11.91 -5.15 -10.20
C THR A 215 13.00 -4.08 -10.15
N LEU A 216 13.73 -4.02 -9.04
CA LEU A 216 14.93 -3.18 -8.93
C LEU A 216 16.05 -3.58 -9.90
N VAL A 217 15.96 -4.75 -10.53
CA VAL A 217 16.91 -5.14 -11.59
C VAL A 217 16.73 -4.30 -12.87
N GLN A 218 15.55 -3.70 -13.08
CA GLN A 218 15.29 -2.81 -14.23
C GLN A 218 15.92 -1.41 -14.07
N LEU A 219 16.55 -1.12 -12.93
CA LEU A 219 17.26 0.14 -12.71
C LEU A 219 18.38 0.33 -13.74
N ASN A 220 18.24 1.36 -14.57
CA ASN A 220 19.15 1.60 -15.68
C ASN A 220 20.50 2.16 -15.18
N PRO A 221 21.64 1.57 -15.56
CA PRO A 221 22.97 2.09 -15.22
C PRO A 221 23.41 3.32 -16.02
N MET A 222 22.49 4.05 -16.67
CA MET A 222 22.82 5.23 -17.48
C MET A 222 23.48 6.35 -16.64
N ALA A 223 24.79 6.41 -16.85
CA ALA A 223 25.88 7.27 -16.39
C ALA A 223 25.57 8.68 -15.82
N ILE A 224 26.43 9.07 -14.85
CA ILE A 224 26.73 10.42 -14.31
C ILE A 224 26.08 10.76 -12.96
N ILE A 225 25.14 9.98 -12.45
CA ILE A 225 24.50 10.32 -11.17
C ILE A 225 25.37 9.85 -9.97
N GLU A 226 26.24 10.72 -9.47
CA GLU A 226 26.85 10.59 -8.12
C GLU A 226 25.80 10.90 -7.04
N LYS A 227 24.77 10.06 -6.95
CA LYS A 227 23.78 10.12 -5.88
C LYS A 227 23.94 8.94 -4.95
N GLU A 228 23.58 9.23 -3.72
CA GLU A 228 23.49 8.25 -2.67
C GLU A 228 22.03 7.87 -2.48
N VAL A 229 21.79 6.57 -2.32
CA VAL A 229 20.50 6.01 -1.95
C VAL A 229 20.62 5.34 -0.59
N PHE A 230 19.52 5.28 0.14
CA PHE A 230 19.43 4.50 1.35
C PHE A 230 18.97 3.09 1.02
N VAL A 231 19.61 2.10 1.64
CA VAL A 231 19.25 0.69 1.52
C VAL A 231 19.13 0.04 2.88
N ASP A 232 18.32 -1.00 2.96
CA ASP A 232 18.22 -1.82 4.16
C ASP A 232 19.34 -2.88 4.25
N ASP A 233 19.18 -3.81 5.19
CA ASP A 233 20.09 -4.93 5.41
C ASP A 233 20.04 -6.01 4.31
N GLU A 234 19.01 -6.02 3.46
CA GLU A 234 18.84 -6.90 2.30
C GLU A 234 19.11 -6.18 0.97
N ASP A 235 19.76 -5.00 1.02
CA ASP A 235 20.04 -4.16 -0.14
C ASP A 235 18.77 -3.72 -0.90
N ILE A 236 17.62 -3.60 -0.23
CA ILE A 236 16.40 -3.02 -0.81
C ILE A 236 16.47 -1.50 -0.67
N ILE A 237 16.21 -0.75 -1.76
CA ILE A 237 16.14 0.72 -1.73
C ILE A 237 15.01 1.17 -0.80
N ILE A 238 15.29 2.20 0.00
CA ILE A 238 14.32 2.86 0.86
C ILE A 238 13.99 4.22 0.25
N ASP A 239 12.74 4.37 -0.17
CA ASP A 239 12.17 5.63 -0.63
C ASP A 239 10.85 5.90 0.11
N LEU A 240 10.90 6.78 1.11
CA LEU A 240 9.81 7.03 2.04
C LEU A 240 8.78 8.00 1.43
N ILE A 241 7.52 7.58 1.45
CA ILE A 241 6.35 8.30 0.91
C ILE A 241 5.33 8.49 2.03
N GLY A 242 4.93 9.72 2.33
CA GLY A 242 3.97 9.98 3.40
C GLY A 242 3.88 11.44 3.84
N ASP A 243 3.95 11.67 5.14
CA ASP A 243 4.02 13.02 5.71
C ASP A 243 5.44 13.57 5.53
N GLU A 244 5.57 14.78 4.97
CA GLU A 244 6.84 15.33 4.44
C GLU A 244 7.99 15.31 5.44
N MET A 245 7.71 15.55 6.72
CA MET A 245 8.71 15.55 7.78
C MET A 245 9.40 14.19 7.99
N TYR A 246 8.80 13.10 7.53
CA TYR A 246 9.31 11.73 7.64
C TYR A 246 9.81 11.16 6.30
N GLU A 247 9.76 11.91 5.20
CA GLU A 247 10.16 11.44 3.87
C GLU A 247 11.67 11.49 3.58
N ASN A 248 12.46 12.13 4.46
CA ASN A 248 13.89 12.42 4.28
C ASN A 248 14.81 11.60 5.18
#